data_AF-A0A4Y8N620-F1
#
_entry.id   AF-A0A4Y8N620-F1
#
_cell.length_a   1.000
_cell.length_b   1.000
_cell.length_c   1.000
_cell.angle_alpha   90.00
_cell.angle_beta   90.00
_cell.angle_gamma   90.00
#
_symmetry.space_group_name_H-M   'P 1'
#
loop_
_entity.id
_entity.type
_entity.pdbx_description
1 polymer ?
#
loop_
_entity_poly.entity_id
_entity_poly.type
_entity_poly.pdbx_seq_one_letter_code
_entity_poly.pdbx_strand_id
1 'polypeptide(L)'
;MYVAFRTEASFLEPYTELAVSVRGDGAQLTYAVNLRTLKSLQRNSLHIFECADICDRAAMDELLAEYKLCAIIRLAAESHVDRSIHGPESFVQTNVVGAFTLLEAARSYWSRLNDAAKAEFRFLHISTDDLDNQAWSDEVASGDYRKWVETNYAQRA
;
A
#
# COMPACT_ATOMS: atom_id res chain seq x y z
N MET A 1 -1.28 -2.53 -3.80
CA MET A 1 -2.62 -2.95 -3.32
C MET A 1 -2.69 -2.68 -1.84
N TYR A 2 -3.80 -2.18 -1.32
CA TYR A 2 -4.09 -2.34 0.10
C TYR A 2 -5.36 -3.18 0.21
N VAL A 3 -5.45 -3.97 1.27
CA VAL A 3 -6.63 -4.78 1.56
C VAL A 3 -7.26 -4.15 2.79
N ALA A 4 -8.45 -3.59 2.63
CA ALA A 4 -9.22 -3.09 3.74
C ALA A 4 -10.32 -4.08 4.10
N PHE A 5 -10.57 -4.24 5.39
CA PHE A 5 -11.56 -5.16 5.92
C PHE A 5 -12.61 -4.36 6.68
N ARG A 6 -13.86 -4.80 6.57
CA ARG A 6 -14.88 -4.49 7.57
C ARG A 6 -14.80 -5.57 8.63
N THR A 7 -14.18 -5.30 9.79
CA THR A 7 -14.15 -6.26 10.91
C THR A 7 -14.93 -5.77 12.12
N GLU A 8 -15.48 -6.68 12.92
CA GLU A 8 -15.56 -6.49 14.38
C GLU A 8 -14.31 -7.19 14.95
N ALA A 9 -13.51 -6.49 15.76
CA ALA A 9 -12.10 -6.88 15.96
C ALA A 9 -11.89 -8.21 16.71
N SER A 10 -11.29 -9.22 16.06
CA SER A 10 -10.39 -10.23 16.68
C SER A 10 -9.48 -10.92 15.65
N PHE A 11 -8.60 -10.16 14.99
CA PHE A 11 -7.42 -10.59 14.23
C PHE A 11 -7.54 -11.92 13.42
N LEU A 12 -8.27 -11.87 12.30
CA LEU A 12 -8.13 -12.77 11.14
C LEU A 12 -8.43 -14.29 11.36
N GLU A 13 -9.59 -14.64 11.93
CA GLU A 13 -10.21 -15.96 11.72
C GLU A 13 -11.06 -16.01 10.42
N PRO A 14 -11.23 -17.18 9.78
CA PRO A 14 -11.15 -17.32 8.32
C PRO A 14 -12.48 -17.00 7.60
N TYR A 15 -12.52 -15.84 6.94
CA TYR A 15 -13.42 -15.52 5.81
C TYR A 15 -14.93 -15.53 6.11
N THR A 16 -15.39 -14.76 7.10
CA THR A 16 -16.82 -14.38 7.23
C THR A 16 -17.12 -12.94 6.82
N GLU A 17 -16.12 -12.15 6.42
CA GLU A 17 -16.28 -10.69 6.26
C GLU A 17 -15.69 -10.11 4.98
N LEU A 18 -16.20 -8.92 4.62
CA LEU A 18 -15.93 -8.23 3.36
C LEU A 18 -14.50 -7.69 3.29
N ALA A 19 -13.72 -8.20 2.35
CA ALA A 19 -12.39 -7.72 1.99
C ALA A 19 -12.46 -6.88 0.71
N VAL A 20 -12.06 -5.61 0.80
CA VAL A 20 -11.98 -4.67 -0.32
C VAL A 20 -10.51 -4.52 -0.71
N SER A 21 -10.18 -4.95 -1.93
CA SER A 21 -8.82 -4.82 -2.47
C SER A 21 -8.76 -3.66 -3.43
N VAL A 22 -7.87 -2.70 -3.16
CA VAL A 22 -7.73 -1.49 -3.97
C VAL A 22 -6.41 -1.48 -4.74
N ARG A 23 -6.45 -1.18 -6.03
CA ARG A 23 -5.28 -1.06 -6.90
C ARG A 23 -5.09 0.39 -7.41
N GLY A 24 -3.90 0.95 -7.19
CA GLY A 24 -3.48 2.22 -7.80
C GLY A 24 -3.50 2.17 -9.33
N ASP A 25 -3.72 3.32 -9.97
CA ASP A 25 -4.05 3.41 -11.40
C ASP A 25 -2.84 3.22 -12.34
N GLY A 26 -1.61 3.23 -11.81
CA GLY A 26 -0.38 3.23 -12.61
C GLY A 26 -0.36 2.12 -13.67
N ALA A 27 -0.08 2.51 -14.92
CA ALA A 27 -0.08 1.67 -16.13
C ALA A 27 0.92 0.50 -16.12
N GLN A 28 1.68 0.32 -15.05
CA GLN A 28 2.56 -0.81 -14.87
C GLN A 28 2.05 -1.64 -13.72
N LEU A 29 2.01 -2.95 -13.92
CA LEU A 29 1.91 -3.93 -12.84
C LEU A 29 3.02 -3.59 -11.84
N THR A 30 2.69 -2.82 -10.80
CA THR A 30 3.55 -2.66 -9.63
C THR A 30 3.72 -4.07 -9.10
N TYR A 31 4.97 -4.50 -8.87
CA TYR A 31 5.32 -5.87 -8.47
C TYR A 31 4.43 -6.41 -7.33
N ALA A 32 3.95 -5.52 -6.46
CA ALA A 32 3.06 -5.81 -5.35
C ALA A 32 1.65 -6.34 -5.73
N VAL A 33 1.22 -6.30 -7.00
CA VAL A 33 -0.15 -6.72 -7.37
C VAL A 33 -0.23 -7.42 -8.72
N ASN A 34 -0.39 -8.73 -8.69
CA ASN A 34 -0.77 -9.52 -9.86
C ASN A 34 -2.25 -9.89 -9.76
N LEU A 35 -3.10 -9.44 -10.68
CA LEU A 35 -4.52 -9.83 -10.75
C LEU A 35 -4.70 -11.36 -10.80
N ARG A 36 -3.68 -12.10 -11.26
CA ARG A 36 -3.68 -13.57 -11.20
C ARG A 36 -3.75 -14.10 -9.78
N THR A 37 -3.16 -13.40 -8.80
CA THR A 37 -3.21 -13.77 -7.38
C THR A 37 -4.61 -13.61 -6.78
N LEU A 38 -5.45 -12.75 -7.37
CA LEU A 38 -6.84 -12.53 -6.94
C LEU A 38 -7.86 -13.44 -7.66
N LYS A 39 -7.44 -14.24 -8.66
CA LYS A 39 -8.36 -15.09 -9.44
C LYS A 39 -9.17 -16.06 -8.58
N SER A 40 -8.57 -16.62 -7.53
CA SER A 40 -9.26 -17.53 -6.61
C SER A 40 -10.34 -16.83 -5.79
N LEU A 41 -10.30 -15.49 -5.67
CA LEU A 41 -11.24 -14.70 -4.89
C LEU A 41 -12.37 -14.09 -5.72
N GLN A 42 -12.29 -14.11 -7.06
CA GLN A 42 -13.29 -13.48 -7.95
C GLN A 42 -14.73 -13.99 -7.78
N ARG A 43 -14.92 -15.18 -7.21
CA ARG A 43 -16.24 -15.77 -6.94
C ARG A 43 -16.63 -15.73 -5.47
N ASN A 44 -15.79 -15.13 -4.62
CA ASN A 44 -16.08 -14.99 -3.21
C ASN A 44 -16.96 -13.75 -3.00
N SER A 45 -18.18 -13.93 -2.53
CA SER A 45 -19.11 -12.83 -2.22
C SER A 45 -18.63 -11.92 -1.08
N LEU A 46 -17.61 -12.36 -0.34
CA LEU A 46 -16.93 -11.60 0.70
C LEU A 46 -15.70 -10.87 0.16
N HIS A 47 -15.42 -10.91 -1.14
CA HIS A 47 -14.34 -10.17 -1.77
C HIS A 47 -14.91 -9.16 -2.76
N ILE A 48 -14.51 -7.90 -2.59
CA ILE A 48 -14.77 -6.82 -3.54
C ILE A 48 -13.41 -6.32 -4.04
N PHE A 49 -13.34 -6.10 -5.33
CA PHE A 49 -12.17 -5.50 -5.97
C PHE A 49 -12.54 -4.12 -6.49
N GLU A 50 -11.82 -3.10 -6.02
CA GLU A 50 -11.99 -1.72 -6.44
C GLU A 50 -10.72 -1.23 -7.14
N CYS A 51 -10.87 -0.58 -8.28
CA CYS A 51 -9.77 0.00 -9.02
C CYS A 51 -9.75 1.51 -8.76
N ALA A 52 -8.98 1.94 -7.76
CA ALA A 52 -8.89 3.34 -7.35
C ALA A 52 -7.45 3.73 -7.01
N ASP A 53 -7.06 4.96 -7.39
CA ASP A 53 -5.77 5.51 -7.01
C ASP A 53 -5.74 5.84 -5.51
N ILE A 54 -4.71 5.37 -4.81
CA ILE A 54 -4.47 5.70 -3.41
C ILE A 54 -4.19 7.20 -3.20
N CYS A 55 -3.80 7.92 -4.25
CA CYS A 55 -3.63 9.36 -4.22
C CYS A 55 -4.96 10.11 -4.37
N ASP A 56 -6.03 9.46 -4.83
CA ASP A 56 -7.36 10.05 -4.94
C ASP A 56 -8.04 10.07 -3.58
N ARG A 57 -7.96 11.22 -2.92
CA ARG A 57 -8.53 11.41 -1.59
C ARG A 57 -10.04 11.17 -1.55
N ALA A 58 -10.78 11.58 -2.58
CA ALA A 58 -12.23 11.45 -2.60
C ALA A 58 -12.62 9.97 -2.70
N ALA A 59 -11.96 9.22 -3.59
CA ALA A 59 -12.16 7.79 -3.70
C ALA A 59 -11.84 7.06 -2.38
N MET A 60 -10.75 7.43 -1.68
CA MET A 60 -10.42 6.80 -0.39
C MET A 60 -11.48 7.10 0.68
N ASP A 61 -11.99 8.32 0.74
CA ASP A 61 -13.06 8.69 1.68
C ASP A 61 -14.36 7.94 1.39
N GLU A 62 -14.72 7.80 0.11
CA GLU A 62 -15.91 7.06 -0.34
C GLU A 62 -15.82 5.58 0.02
N LEU A 63 -14.71 4.91 -0.31
CA LEU A 63 -14.51 3.49 -0.01
C LEU A 63 -14.56 3.18 1.49
N LEU A 64 -13.99 4.05 2.33
CA LEU A 64 -14.04 3.90 3.79
C LEU A 64 -15.48 3.99 4.32
N ALA A 65 -16.26 4.94 3.79
CA ALA A 65 -17.64 5.16 4.22
C ALA A 65 -18.61 4.10 3.69
N GLU A 66 -18.52 3.77 2.40
CA GLU A 66 -19.40 2.81 1.72
C GLU A 66 -19.31 1.43 2.36
N TYR A 67 -18.08 0.94 2.54
CA TYR A 67 -17.85 -0.40 3.09
C TYR A 67 -17.77 -0.45 4.61
N LYS A 68 -17.90 0.70 5.27
CA LYS A 68 -17.82 0.84 6.74
C LYS A 68 -16.60 0.11 7.29
N LEU A 69 -15.45 0.40 6.69
CA LEU A 69 -14.21 -0.30 6.99
C LEU A 69 -13.84 -0.11 8.46
N CYS A 70 -13.26 -1.14 9.05
CA CYS A 70 -12.76 -1.10 10.42
C CYS A 70 -11.26 -1.42 10.47
N ALA A 71 -10.72 -2.08 9.45
CA ALA A 71 -9.29 -2.29 9.34
C ALA A 71 -8.76 -1.93 7.94
N ILE A 72 -7.54 -1.41 7.89
CA ILE A 72 -6.80 -1.15 6.66
C ILE A 72 -5.46 -1.87 6.76
N ILE A 73 -5.15 -2.74 5.79
CA ILE A 73 -3.82 -3.33 5.62
C ILE A 73 -3.19 -2.74 4.36
N ARG A 74 -2.24 -1.82 4.55
CA ARG A 74 -1.50 -1.21 3.46
C ARG A 74 -0.27 -2.05 3.12
N LEU A 75 -0.40 -2.81 2.03
CA LEU A 75 0.68 -3.54 1.35
C LEU A 75 1.29 -2.72 0.18
N ALA A 76 0.78 -1.52 -0.05
CA ALA A 76 1.10 -0.74 -1.24
C ALA A 76 2.46 -0.05 -1.09
N ALA A 77 3.43 -0.54 -1.85
CA ALA A 77 4.63 0.19 -2.23
C ALA A 77 4.98 -0.15 -3.70
N GLU A 78 5.43 0.84 -4.47
CA GLU A 78 6.36 0.54 -5.54
C GLU A 78 7.67 0.10 -4.85
N SER A 79 8.12 -1.11 -5.15
CA SER A 79 9.14 -1.80 -4.35
C SER A 79 10.37 -2.21 -5.16
N HIS A 80 10.37 -1.94 -6.47
CA HIS A 80 11.44 -2.38 -7.36
C HIS A 80 12.57 -1.36 -7.40
N VAL A 81 13.64 -1.60 -6.63
CA VAL A 81 14.80 -0.68 -6.51
C VAL A 81 15.32 -0.21 -7.87
N ASP A 82 15.42 -1.08 -8.88
CA ASP A 82 15.88 -0.67 -10.20
C ASP A 82 14.99 0.40 -10.87
N ARG A 83 13.67 0.32 -10.65
CA ARG A 83 12.73 1.32 -11.20
C ARG A 83 12.81 2.64 -10.46
N SER A 84 13.15 2.66 -9.16
CA SER A 84 13.33 3.93 -8.43
C SER A 84 14.57 4.68 -8.91
N ILE A 85 15.60 3.97 -9.37
CA ILE A 85 16.82 4.57 -9.92
C ILE A 85 16.53 5.30 -11.24
N HIS A 86 15.72 4.69 -12.12
CA HIS A 86 15.42 5.27 -13.44
C HIS A 86 14.23 6.25 -13.43
N GLY A 87 13.29 6.10 -12.49
CA GLY A 87 12.07 6.89 -12.41
C GLY A 87 11.54 6.98 -10.98
N PRO A 88 12.12 7.84 -10.12
CA PRO A 88 11.76 7.92 -8.70
C PRO A 88 10.39 8.56 -8.44
N GLU A 89 9.81 9.25 -9.44
CA GLU A 89 8.52 9.94 -9.30
C GLU A 89 7.39 9.00 -8.86
N SER A 90 7.29 7.81 -9.46
CA SER A 90 6.26 6.83 -9.11
C SER A 90 6.41 6.29 -7.68
N PHE A 91 7.66 6.20 -7.19
CA PHE A 91 7.96 5.85 -5.80
C PHE A 91 7.48 6.92 -4.84
N VAL A 92 7.82 8.19 -5.09
CA VAL A 92 7.39 9.31 -4.24
C VAL A 92 5.86 9.41 -4.24
N GLN A 93 5.25 9.35 -5.42
CA GLN A 93 3.80 9.46 -5.57
C GLN A 93 3.08 8.33 -4.83
N THR A 94 3.50 7.08 -5.02
CA THR A 94 2.79 5.93 -4.44
C THR A 94 3.12 5.74 -2.95
N ASN A 95 4.40 5.78 -2.59
CA ASN A 95 4.87 5.36 -1.26
C ASN A 95 4.76 6.49 -0.24
N VAL A 96 4.90 7.75 -0.66
CA VAL A 96 4.83 8.91 0.23
C VAL A 96 3.47 9.60 0.10
N VAL A 97 3.14 10.13 -1.09
CA VAL A 97 1.90 10.91 -1.28
C VAL A 97 0.67 10.02 -1.08
N GLY A 98 0.63 8.85 -1.70
CA GLY A 98 -0.49 7.92 -1.55
C GLY A 98 -0.60 7.32 -0.14
N ALA A 99 0.51 7.15 0.59
CA ALA A 99 0.45 6.76 2.00
C ALA A 99 -0.13 7.87 2.87
N PHE A 100 0.31 9.11 2.64
CA PHE A 100 -0.24 10.29 3.32
C PHE A 100 -1.75 10.45 3.05
N THR A 101 -2.18 10.36 1.79
CA THR A 101 -3.59 10.45 1.41
C THR A 101 -4.44 9.41 2.14
N LEU A 102 -3.99 8.15 2.17
CA LEU A 102 -4.72 7.07 2.85
C LEU A 102 -4.76 7.26 4.37
N LEU A 103 -3.66 7.74 4.98
CA LEU A 103 -3.62 8.06 6.42
C LEU A 103 -4.60 9.19 6.77
N GLU A 104 -4.65 10.25 5.96
CA GLU A 104 -5.57 11.35 6.20
C GLU A 104 -7.04 10.95 6.00
N ALA A 105 -7.34 10.12 5.00
CA ALA A 105 -8.66 9.54 4.81
C ALA A 105 -9.06 8.68 6.01
N ALA A 106 -8.17 7.77 6.44
CA ALA A 106 -8.39 6.92 7.61
C ALA A 106 -8.58 7.72 8.89
N ARG A 107 -7.76 8.75 9.15
CA ARG A 107 -7.87 9.64 10.31
C ARG A 107 -9.20 10.39 10.31
N SER A 108 -9.58 10.94 9.16
CA SER A 108 -10.85 11.65 9.00
C SER A 108 -12.06 10.74 9.22
N TYR A 109 -12.02 9.51 8.70
CA TYR A 109 -13.05 8.52 8.88
C TYR A 109 -13.15 8.06 10.35
N TRP A 110 -12.01 7.66 10.94
CA TRP A 110 -11.90 7.26 12.35
C TRP A 110 -12.46 8.33 13.29
N SER A 111 -12.18 9.60 13.03
CA SER A 111 -12.66 10.71 13.87
C SER A 111 -14.19 10.80 13.97
N ARG A 112 -14.90 10.34 12.93
CA ARG A 112 -16.37 10.34 12.84
C ARG A 112 -17.02 9.09 13.45
N LEU A 113 -16.24 8.07 13.80
CA LEU A 113 -16.75 6.86 14.43
C LEU A 113 -17.16 7.09 15.89
N ASN A 114 -18.05 6.24 16.40
CA ASN A 114 -18.35 6.17 17.82
C ASN A 114 -17.19 5.53 18.60
N ASP A 115 -17.19 5.63 19.94
CA ASP A 115 -16.05 5.21 20.76
C ASP A 115 -15.73 3.72 20.65
N ALA A 116 -16.75 2.86 20.51
CA ALA A 116 -16.55 1.41 20.33
C ALA A 116 -15.84 1.11 19.01
N ALA A 117 -16.35 1.65 17.89
CA ALA A 117 -15.75 1.47 16.58
C ALA A 117 -14.36 2.10 16.47
N LYS A 118 -14.11 3.23 17.16
CA LYS A 118 -12.77 3.83 17.28
C LYS A 118 -11.78 2.89 17.98
N ALA A 119 -12.21 2.23 19.05
CA ALA A 119 -11.39 1.31 19.81
C ALA A 119 -11.04 0.03 19.04
N GLU A 120 -11.91 -0.38 18.11
CA GLU A 120 -11.70 -1.55 17.24
C GLU A 120 -10.92 -1.25 15.97
N PHE A 121 -10.93 0.00 15.49
CA PHE A 121 -10.30 0.34 14.22
C PHE A 121 -8.79 0.02 14.19
N ARG A 122 -8.28 -0.58 13.11
CA ARG A 122 -6.85 -0.90 12.96
C ARG A 122 -6.30 -0.37 11.64
N PHE A 123 -5.11 0.20 11.70
CA PHE A 123 -4.34 0.57 10.51
C PHE A 123 -2.99 -0.16 10.56
N LEU A 124 -2.81 -1.17 9.70
CA LEU A 124 -1.57 -1.91 9.56
C LEU A 124 -0.82 -1.40 8.32
N HIS A 125 0.31 -0.74 8.56
CA HIS A 125 1.23 -0.32 7.51
C HIS A 125 2.37 -1.34 7.40
N ILE A 126 2.52 -1.96 6.24
CA ILE A 126 3.62 -2.91 6.01
C ILE A 126 4.74 -2.16 5.29
N SER A 127 5.90 -2.08 5.94
CA SER A 127 7.13 -1.47 5.43
C SER A 127 8.14 -2.56 4.99
N THR A 128 9.35 -2.15 4.62
CA THR A 128 10.51 -3.00 4.33
C THR A 128 11.61 -2.82 5.39
N ASP A 129 12.49 -3.80 5.54
CA ASP A 129 13.70 -3.78 6.39
C ASP A 129 14.88 -3.02 5.75
N ASP A 130 14.76 -2.65 4.46
CA ASP A 130 15.77 -1.84 3.74
C ASP A 130 16.07 -0.48 4.40
N LEU A 131 15.24 -0.03 5.35
CA LEU A 131 15.42 1.23 6.08
C LEU A 131 16.60 1.20 7.07
N ASP A 132 17.04 0.02 7.51
CA ASP A 132 18.05 -0.13 8.58
C ASP A 132 19.50 -0.32 8.06
N ASN A 133 19.75 -0.16 6.76
CA ASN A 133 21.09 -0.32 6.20
C ASN A 133 21.93 0.96 6.31
N GLN A 134 22.49 1.20 7.50
CA GLN A 134 23.37 2.33 7.80
C GLN A 134 24.60 2.37 6.86
N ALA A 135 25.19 1.20 6.57
CA ALA A 135 26.38 1.09 5.71
C ALA A 135 26.06 1.53 4.27
N TRP A 136 24.90 1.14 3.75
CA TRP A 136 24.44 1.61 2.44
C TRP A 136 24.19 3.12 2.41
N SER A 137 23.63 3.69 3.49
CA SER A 137 23.42 5.13 3.59
C SER A 137 24.74 5.92 3.55
N ASP A 138 25.78 5.39 4.20
CA ASP A 138 27.12 5.99 4.19
C ASP A 138 27.76 5.94 2.78
N GLU A 139 27.58 4.85 2.03
CA GLU A 139 28.05 4.70 0.65
C GLU A 139 27.32 5.62 -0.35
N VAL A 140 26.03 5.87 -0.14
CA VAL A 140 25.27 6.85 -0.92
C VAL A 140 25.77 8.26 -0.65
N ALA A 141 26.00 8.61 0.63
CA ALA A 141 26.51 9.91 1.02
C ALA A 141 27.94 10.17 0.53
N SER A 142 28.81 9.14 0.48
CA SER A 142 30.19 9.26 -0.01
C SER A 142 30.28 9.38 -1.54
N GLY A 143 29.22 9.04 -2.27
CA GLY A 143 29.20 9.00 -3.73
C GLY A 143 29.74 7.71 -4.34
N ASP A 144 30.18 6.74 -3.52
CA ASP A 144 30.61 5.42 -3.99
C ASP A 144 29.46 4.58 -4.56
N TYR A 145 28.22 4.91 -4.19
CA TYR A 145 27.02 4.35 -4.79
C TYR A 145 27.01 4.44 -6.33
N ARG A 146 27.57 5.48 -6.96
CA ARG A 146 27.68 5.54 -8.43
C ARG A 146 28.50 4.40 -9.01
N LYS A 147 29.64 4.07 -8.38
CA LYS A 147 30.48 2.95 -8.83
C LYS A 147 29.77 1.62 -8.62
N TRP A 148 29.01 1.48 -7.52
CA TRP A 148 28.20 0.28 -7.27
C TRP A 148 27.10 0.12 -8.33
N VAL A 149 26.39 1.20 -8.68
CA VAL A 149 25.37 1.18 -9.74
C VAL A 149 26.00 0.83 -11.08
N GLU A 150 27.12 1.46 -11.46
CA GLU A 150 27.84 1.12 -12.70
C GLU A 150 28.28 -0.35 -12.70
N THR A 151 28.82 -0.85 -11.59
CA THR A 151 29.32 -2.24 -11.50
C THR A 151 28.19 -3.26 -11.63
N ASN A 152 27.05 -3.02 -10.99
CA ASN A 152 25.97 -4.00 -10.90
C ASN A 152 24.89 -3.84 -11.97
N TYR A 153 24.77 -2.66 -12.58
CA TYR A 153 23.67 -2.32 -13.49
C TYR A 153 24.10 -1.78 -14.86
N ALA A 154 25.40 -1.55 -15.15
CA ALA A 154 25.83 -1.02 -16.45
C ALA A 154 25.41 -1.88 -17.65
N GLN A 155 25.17 -3.19 -17.48
CA GLN A 155 24.74 -4.08 -18.56
C GLN A 155 23.22 -4.26 -18.67
N ARG A 156 22.44 -3.59 -17.81
CA ARG A 156 20.97 -3.73 -17.75
C ARG A 156 20.22 -2.54 -18.36
N ALA A 157 20.94 -1.57 -18.92
CA ALA A 157 20.39 -0.41 -19.62
C ALA A 157 20.12 -0.68 -21.10
#